data_AF-A0A0R3I2L9-F1
#
_entry.id   AF-A0A0R3I2L9-F1
#
_cell.length_a   1.000
_cell.length_b   1.000
_cell.length_c   1.000
_cell.angle_alpha   90.00
_cell.angle_beta   90.00
_cell.angle_gamma   90.00
#
_symmetry.space_group_name_H-M   'P 1'
#
loop_
_entity.id
_entity.type
_entity.pdbx_description
1 polymer ?
#
loop_
_entity_poly.entity_id
_entity_poly.type
_entity_poly.pdbx_seq_one_letter_code
_entity_poly.pdbx_strand_id
1 'polypeptide(L)'
;MDTPFSLQPAATAVVALLPGVSDEALDGSTPCTELTVRALLNHLMGLSVAFRYVVRPEEAAALGIDLSGPSFTEDLDPQWRTLLPQRLADLVATWAQPRSWIGESTIAGTVMPNDQVAMVVLDELVLHGWDLAAATAQPFDLPEGTDPGLYGFIRALASDDGIPGLFGPQQPVPTSAPQFDHMLAMSGRDPGWRPQGV
;
A
#
# COMPACT_ATOMS: atom_id res chain seq x y z
N MET A 1 2.86 21.56 -15.71
CA MET A 1 3.86 20.95 -14.82
C MET A 1 3.45 19.50 -14.70
N ASP A 2 4.37 18.59 -14.96
CA ASP A 2 4.10 17.16 -14.87
C ASP A 2 4.24 16.69 -13.41
N THR A 3 3.56 15.61 -13.06
CA THR A 3 3.68 15.00 -11.74
C THR A 3 5.02 14.24 -11.63
N PRO A 4 5.71 14.24 -10.47
CA PRO A 4 6.99 13.54 -10.29
C PRO A 4 6.96 12.06 -10.69
N PHE A 5 5.90 11.32 -10.32
CA PHE A 5 5.67 9.94 -10.75
C PHE A 5 4.17 9.61 -10.76
N SER A 6 3.82 8.40 -11.23
CA SER A 6 2.44 7.92 -11.28
C SER A 6 2.18 6.80 -10.28
N LEU A 7 1.02 6.87 -9.61
CA LEU A 7 0.49 5.78 -8.77
C LEU A 7 -0.28 4.73 -9.58
N GLN A 8 -0.55 4.99 -10.86
CA GLN A 8 -1.38 4.12 -11.70
C GLN A 8 -0.88 2.68 -11.79
N PRO A 9 0.43 2.40 -12.01
CA PRO A 9 0.90 1.03 -12.15
C PRO A 9 0.65 0.19 -10.88
N ALA A 10 0.99 0.73 -9.72
CA ALA A 10 0.80 0.04 -8.44
C ALA A 10 -0.69 -0.18 -8.11
N ALA A 11 -1.53 0.85 -8.29
CA ALA A 11 -2.98 0.71 -8.11
C ALA A 11 -3.59 -0.33 -9.06
N THR A 12 -3.14 -0.37 -10.31
CA THR A 12 -3.62 -1.34 -11.31
C THR A 12 -3.23 -2.77 -10.91
N ALA A 13 -2.01 -2.97 -10.41
CA ALA A 13 -1.54 -4.27 -9.94
C ALA A 13 -2.38 -4.79 -8.77
N VAL A 14 -2.72 -3.93 -7.80
CA VAL A 14 -3.62 -4.28 -6.69
C VAL A 14 -5.01 -4.67 -7.21
N VAL A 15 -5.60 -3.89 -8.12
CA VAL A 15 -6.92 -4.18 -8.69
C VAL A 15 -6.94 -5.52 -9.45
N ALA A 16 -5.85 -5.86 -10.14
CA ALA A 16 -5.74 -7.09 -10.90
C ALA A 16 -5.79 -8.36 -10.02
N LEU A 17 -5.45 -8.26 -8.73
CA LEU A 17 -5.49 -9.38 -7.78
C LEU A 17 -6.90 -9.70 -7.27
N LEU A 18 -7.81 -8.72 -7.25
CA LEU A 18 -9.11 -8.84 -6.59
C LEU A 18 -9.98 -10.01 -7.10
N PRO A 19 -10.01 -10.33 -8.41
CA PRO A 19 -10.75 -11.50 -8.90
C PRO A 19 -10.21 -12.84 -8.39
N GLY A 20 -8.93 -12.91 -8.01
CA GLY A 20 -8.28 -14.11 -7.49
C GLY A 20 -8.44 -14.31 -5.98
N VAL A 21 -9.02 -13.35 -5.26
CA VAL A 21 -9.28 -13.46 -3.83
C VAL A 21 -10.64 -14.14 -3.61
N SER A 22 -10.61 -15.41 -3.18
CA SER A 22 -11.82 -16.15 -2.80
C SER A 22 -12.32 -15.74 -1.41
N ASP A 23 -13.58 -16.05 -1.10
CA ASP A 23 -14.13 -15.75 0.22
C ASP A 23 -13.48 -16.61 1.32
N GLU A 24 -13.03 -17.82 0.98
CA GLU A 24 -12.30 -18.72 1.88
C GLU A 24 -10.91 -18.19 2.27
N ALA A 25 -10.30 -17.36 1.41
CA ALA A 25 -8.99 -16.77 1.68
C ALA A 25 -9.04 -15.59 2.65
N LEU A 26 -10.23 -15.01 2.90
CA LEU A 26 -10.39 -13.77 3.66
C LEU A 26 -9.84 -13.85 5.09
N ASP A 27 -9.98 -15.00 5.74
CA ASP A 27 -9.52 -15.18 7.13
C ASP A 27 -8.08 -15.73 7.19
N GLY A 28 -7.41 -15.84 6.04
CA GLY A 28 -6.03 -16.30 5.92
C GLY A 28 -5.01 -15.27 6.44
N SER A 29 -3.86 -15.76 6.87
CA SER A 29 -2.73 -14.91 7.27
C SER A 29 -2.07 -14.25 6.05
N THR A 30 -1.39 -13.12 6.29
CA THR A 30 -0.59 -12.42 5.28
C THR A 30 0.87 -12.30 5.75
N PRO A 31 1.81 -11.97 4.84
CA PRO A 31 3.19 -11.64 5.24
C PRO A 31 3.26 -10.43 6.19
N CYS A 32 2.31 -9.49 6.11
CA CYS A 32 2.11 -8.45 7.11
C CYS A 32 1.37 -9.07 8.30
N THR A 33 2.13 -9.58 9.28
CA THR A 33 1.63 -10.47 10.34
C THR A 33 0.52 -9.90 11.22
N GLU A 34 0.31 -8.59 11.18
CA GLU A 34 -0.77 -7.89 11.90
C GLU A 34 -2.13 -7.99 11.18
N LEU A 35 -2.15 -8.38 9.90
CA LEU A 35 -3.33 -8.35 9.04
C LEU A 35 -3.68 -9.74 8.49
N THR A 36 -4.95 -10.10 8.62
CA THR A 36 -5.59 -11.13 7.78
C THR A 36 -5.82 -10.57 6.38
N VAL A 37 -6.13 -11.42 5.38
CA VAL A 37 -6.48 -10.95 4.02
C VAL A 37 -7.67 -9.97 4.08
N ARG A 38 -8.66 -10.25 4.92
CA ARG A 38 -9.81 -9.38 5.19
C ARG A 38 -9.40 -8.02 5.73
N ALA A 39 -8.54 -8.00 6.75
CA ALA A 39 -8.04 -6.75 7.32
C ALA A 39 -7.17 -5.99 6.32
N LEU A 40 -6.34 -6.67 5.51
CA LEU A 40 -5.52 -6.07 4.46
C LEU A 40 -6.36 -5.40 3.37
N LEU A 41 -7.45 -6.03 2.93
CA LEU A 41 -8.39 -5.42 1.99
C LEU A 41 -9.07 -4.19 2.62
N ASN A 42 -9.43 -4.26 3.90
CA ASN A 42 -10.02 -3.13 4.61
C ASN A 42 -9.02 -1.98 4.78
N HIS A 43 -7.75 -2.31 5.01
CA HIS A 43 -6.63 -1.36 5.06
C HIS A 43 -6.50 -0.61 3.74
N LEU A 44 -6.44 -1.31 2.61
CA LEU A 44 -6.41 -0.71 1.27
C LEU A 44 -7.66 0.14 0.97
N MET A 45 -8.83 -0.29 1.45
CA MET A 45 -10.09 0.46 1.36
C MET A 45 -10.04 1.78 2.13
N GLY A 46 -9.47 1.80 3.33
CA GLY A 46 -9.28 3.02 4.13
C GLY A 46 -8.17 3.91 3.58
N LEU A 47 -7.02 3.32 3.25
CA LEU A 47 -5.86 3.98 2.62
C LEU A 47 -6.27 4.80 1.40
N SER A 48 -7.03 4.19 0.48
CA SER A 48 -7.44 4.85 -0.77
C SER A 48 -8.28 6.10 -0.55
N VAL A 49 -9.08 6.14 0.53
CA VAL A 49 -9.84 7.33 0.93
C VAL A 49 -8.93 8.33 1.66
N ALA A 50 -8.20 7.89 2.68
CA ALA A 50 -7.34 8.76 3.49
C ALA A 50 -6.35 9.54 2.62
N PHE A 51 -5.61 8.84 1.75
CA PHE A 51 -4.59 9.46 0.90
C PHE A 51 -5.14 10.20 -0.31
N ARG A 52 -6.40 9.98 -0.71
CA ARG A 52 -7.09 10.85 -1.66
C ARG A 52 -7.36 12.22 -1.03
N TYR A 53 -7.83 12.21 0.21
CA TYR A 53 -8.35 13.40 0.87
C TYR A 53 -7.33 14.16 1.71
N VAL A 54 -6.17 13.55 2.02
CA VAL A 54 -5.11 14.22 2.79
C VAL A 54 -4.61 15.51 2.11
N VAL A 55 -4.57 15.53 0.77
CA VAL A 55 -4.22 16.70 -0.05
C VAL A 55 -5.42 17.57 -0.42
N ARG A 56 -6.60 17.29 0.15
CA ARG A 56 -7.87 18.01 -0.05
C ARG A 56 -8.65 18.15 1.26
N PRO A 57 -8.05 18.72 2.32
CA PRO A 57 -8.64 18.72 3.66
C PRO A 57 -9.99 19.46 3.74
N GLU A 58 -10.20 20.50 2.94
CA GLU A 58 -11.49 21.21 2.87
C GLU A 58 -12.62 20.32 2.30
N GLU A 59 -12.32 19.53 1.27
CA GLU A 59 -13.28 18.58 0.68
C GLU A 59 -13.59 17.46 1.68
N ALA A 60 -12.57 16.97 2.38
CA ALA A 60 -12.71 15.97 3.44
C ALA A 60 -13.64 16.47 4.55
N ALA A 61 -13.42 17.69 5.05
CA ALA A 61 -14.23 18.30 6.09
C ALA A 61 -15.69 18.51 5.64
N ALA A 62 -15.92 18.95 4.41
CA ALA A 62 -17.25 19.16 3.85
C ALA A 62 -18.06 17.85 3.72
N LEU A 63 -17.36 16.74 3.45
CA LEU A 63 -17.95 15.41 3.29
C LEU A 63 -18.01 14.61 4.59
N GLY A 64 -17.44 15.12 5.69
CA GLY A 64 -17.34 14.41 6.96
C GLY A 64 -16.46 13.15 6.88
N ILE A 65 -15.44 13.16 6.01
CA ILE A 65 -14.50 12.05 5.86
C ILE A 65 -13.54 12.05 7.05
N ASP A 66 -13.43 10.90 7.70
CA ASP A 66 -12.40 10.66 8.70
C ASP A 66 -11.05 10.42 8.02
N LEU A 67 -10.03 11.16 8.45
CA LEU A 67 -8.65 11.05 7.97
C LEU A 67 -7.73 10.41 9.01
N SER A 68 -8.28 9.66 9.97
CA SER A 68 -7.51 8.90 10.97
C SER A 68 -6.48 7.94 10.39
N GLY A 69 -6.60 7.60 9.11
CA GLY A 69 -5.68 6.73 8.37
C GLY A 69 -6.37 5.45 7.88
N PRO A 70 -5.59 4.49 7.39
CA PRO A 70 -6.13 3.21 6.95
C PRO A 70 -6.68 2.38 8.13
N SER A 71 -7.60 1.47 7.83
CA SER A 71 -8.28 0.63 8.83
C SER A 71 -7.55 -0.70 9.01
N PHE A 72 -7.21 -1.03 10.25
CA PHE A 72 -6.63 -2.34 10.62
C PHE A 72 -7.68 -3.34 11.13
N THR A 73 -8.97 -3.00 11.03
CA THR A 73 -10.06 -3.86 11.49
C THR A 73 -10.47 -4.87 10.43
N GLU A 74 -11.15 -5.93 10.86
CA GLU A 74 -11.75 -6.93 9.98
C GLU A 74 -13.12 -6.53 9.40
N ASP A 75 -13.58 -5.30 9.63
CA ASP A 75 -14.87 -4.79 9.15
C ASP A 75 -14.81 -4.42 7.66
N LEU A 76 -14.61 -5.43 6.83
CA LEU A 76 -14.52 -5.30 5.38
C LEU A 76 -15.90 -5.09 4.77
N ASP A 77 -16.09 -3.96 4.08
CA ASP A 77 -17.30 -3.66 3.33
C ASP A 77 -17.62 -4.79 2.34
N PRO A 78 -18.82 -5.43 2.38
CA PRO A 78 -19.18 -6.52 1.46
C PRO A 78 -19.07 -6.18 -0.02
N GLN A 79 -19.08 -4.89 -0.39
CA GLN A 79 -18.94 -4.40 -1.76
C GLN A 79 -17.48 -4.09 -2.16
N TRP A 80 -16.49 -4.47 -1.34
CA TRP A 80 -15.07 -4.18 -1.55
C TRP A 80 -14.57 -4.50 -2.96
N ARG A 81 -15.04 -5.60 -3.58
CA ARG A 81 -14.67 -6.00 -4.95
C ARG A 81 -14.99 -4.93 -6.00
N THR A 82 -16.02 -4.13 -5.76
CA THR A 82 -16.43 -3.02 -6.64
C THR A 82 -15.95 -1.66 -6.14
N LEU A 83 -15.90 -1.47 -4.82
CA LEU A 83 -15.55 -0.19 -4.22
C LEU A 83 -14.04 0.08 -4.24
N LEU A 84 -13.20 -0.93 -4.00
CA LEU A 84 -11.75 -0.74 -3.97
C LEU A 84 -11.20 -0.26 -5.32
N PRO A 85 -11.58 -0.85 -6.49
CA PRO A 85 -11.17 -0.32 -7.79
C PRO A 85 -11.58 1.14 -8.01
N GLN A 86 -12.80 1.53 -7.62
CA GLN A 86 -13.26 2.91 -7.75
C GLN A 86 -12.46 3.87 -6.87
N ARG A 87 -12.21 3.50 -5.61
CA ARG A 87 -11.45 4.33 -4.68
C ARG A 87 -9.99 4.48 -5.11
N LEU A 88 -9.37 3.41 -5.61
CA LEU A 88 -8.02 3.46 -6.16
C LEU A 88 -7.96 4.31 -7.44
N ALA A 89 -8.97 4.23 -8.31
CA ALA A 89 -9.07 5.12 -9.47
C ALA A 89 -9.19 6.60 -9.06
N ASP A 90 -10.00 6.91 -8.04
CA ASP A 90 -10.15 8.27 -7.52
C ASP A 90 -8.88 8.79 -6.83
N LEU A 91 -8.17 7.92 -6.11
CA LEU A 91 -6.85 8.20 -5.54
C LEU A 91 -5.86 8.57 -6.65
N VAL A 92 -5.73 7.72 -7.67
CA VAL A 92 -4.83 7.97 -8.80
C VAL A 92 -5.20 9.26 -9.54
N ALA A 93 -6.48 9.48 -9.82
CA ALA A 93 -6.96 10.70 -10.46
C ALA A 93 -6.69 11.96 -9.63
N THR A 94 -6.60 11.82 -8.31
CA THR A 94 -6.23 12.91 -7.41
C THR A 94 -4.75 13.23 -7.52
N TRP A 95 -3.88 12.23 -7.38
CA TRP A 95 -2.43 12.41 -7.45
C TRP A 95 -1.91 12.67 -8.86
N ALA A 96 -2.70 12.41 -9.91
CA ALA A 96 -2.40 12.86 -11.28
C ALA A 96 -2.48 14.39 -11.44
N GLN A 97 -3.01 15.12 -10.46
CA GLN A 97 -3.13 16.58 -10.52
C GLN A 97 -1.86 17.23 -9.94
N PRO A 98 -1.16 18.12 -10.67
CA PRO A 98 0.08 18.75 -10.19
C PRO A 98 -0.09 19.48 -8.85
N ARG A 99 -1.27 20.03 -8.58
CA ARG A 99 -1.58 20.71 -7.30
C ARG A 99 -1.50 19.79 -6.08
N SER A 100 -1.74 18.49 -6.23
CA SER A 100 -1.67 17.54 -5.12
C SER A 100 -0.25 17.38 -4.58
N TRP A 101 0.76 17.74 -5.36
CA TRP A 101 2.17 17.65 -4.99
C TRP A 101 2.71 18.90 -4.32
N ILE A 102 1.90 19.96 -4.20
CA ILE A 102 2.32 21.25 -3.65
C ILE A 102 1.91 21.34 -2.18
N GLY A 103 2.87 21.70 -1.33
CA GLY A 103 2.66 21.92 0.09
C GLY A 103 2.91 20.67 0.93
N GLU A 104 2.28 20.66 2.10
CA GLU A 104 2.46 19.63 3.12
C GLU A 104 1.11 19.09 3.56
N SER A 105 1.11 17.84 4.01
CA SER A 105 -0.05 17.17 4.59
C SER A 105 0.35 16.46 5.88
N THR A 106 -0.63 16.23 6.76
CA THR A 106 -0.42 15.47 7.98
C THR A 106 -0.89 14.04 7.79
N ILE A 107 0.01 13.06 7.93
CA ILE A 107 -0.34 11.64 8.00
C ILE A 107 0.14 11.06 9.33
N ALA A 108 -0.70 10.28 10.00
CA ALA A 108 -0.40 9.68 11.32
C ALA A 108 0.18 10.68 12.36
N GLY A 109 -0.25 11.95 12.30
CA GLY A 109 0.24 13.01 13.19
C GLY A 109 1.57 13.67 12.78
N THR A 110 2.18 13.23 11.68
CA THR A 110 3.41 13.80 11.12
C THR A 110 3.11 14.69 9.92
N VAL A 111 3.55 15.94 9.97
CA VAL A 111 3.53 16.87 8.83
C VAL A 111 4.66 16.51 7.87
N MET A 112 4.36 16.34 6.59
CA MET A 112 5.34 16.02 5.57
C MET A 112 5.01 16.64 4.22
N PRO A 113 6.04 16.94 3.39
CA PRO A 113 5.86 17.35 2.01
C PRO A 113 5.03 16.35 1.20
N ASN A 114 4.15 16.85 0.32
CA ASN A 114 3.23 15.98 -0.42
C ASN A 114 3.91 15.02 -1.41
N ASP A 115 5.12 15.33 -1.86
CA ASP A 115 5.93 14.39 -2.66
C ASP A 115 6.37 13.17 -1.83
N GLN A 116 6.69 13.35 -0.55
CA GLN A 116 6.94 12.27 0.39
C GLN A 116 5.66 11.50 0.74
N VAL A 117 4.52 12.19 0.91
CA VAL A 117 3.22 11.54 1.09
C VAL A 117 2.92 10.63 -0.10
N ALA A 118 3.13 11.10 -1.33
CA ALA A 118 2.93 10.28 -2.53
C ALA A 118 3.83 9.03 -2.53
N MET A 119 5.06 9.15 -2.03
CA MET A 119 5.99 8.03 -1.94
C MET A 119 5.52 6.99 -0.91
N VAL A 120 4.96 7.44 0.22
CA VAL A 120 4.28 6.57 1.19
C VAL A 120 3.12 5.82 0.52
N VAL A 121 2.29 6.51 -0.28
CA VAL A 121 1.19 5.85 -1.00
C VAL A 121 1.71 4.80 -1.97
N LEU A 122 2.81 5.09 -2.67
CA LEU A 122 3.41 4.14 -3.61
C LEU A 122 3.96 2.90 -2.88
N ASP A 123 4.62 3.10 -1.76
CA ASP A 123 5.11 2.03 -0.87
C ASP A 123 3.98 1.12 -0.40
N GLU A 124 2.92 1.72 0.16
CA GLU A 124 1.73 1.01 0.64
C GLU A 124 1.09 0.17 -0.47
N LEU A 125 0.89 0.74 -1.67
CA LEU A 125 0.29 0.00 -2.78
C LEU A 125 1.16 -1.16 -3.27
N VAL A 126 2.48 -0.98 -3.32
CA VAL A 126 3.41 -2.01 -3.82
C VAL A 126 3.58 -3.14 -2.79
N LEU A 127 3.86 -2.79 -1.54
CA LEU A 127 4.13 -3.79 -0.49
C LEU A 127 2.87 -4.54 -0.10
N HIS A 128 1.73 -3.86 0.09
CA HIS A 128 0.48 -4.54 0.40
C HIS A 128 -0.17 -5.21 -0.81
N GLY A 129 0.11 -4.74 -2.03
CA GLY A 129 -0.21 -5.49 -3.25
C GLY A 129 0.50 -6.85 -3.27
N TRP A 130 1.79 -6.88 -2.93
CA TRP A 130 2.52 -8.14 -2.80
C TRP A 130 2.01 -8.99 -1.62
N ASP A 131 1.71 -8.40 -0.46
CA ASP A 131 1.16 -9.13 0.69
C ASP A 131 -0.14 -9.86 0.31
N LEU A 132 -1.03 -9.18 -0.41
CA LEU A 132 -2.30 -9.75 -0.88
C LEU A 132 -2.05 -10.87 -1.90
N ALA A 133 -1.15 -10.66 -2.85
CA ALA A 133 -0.82 -11.67 -3.85
C ALA A 133 -0.21 -12.92 -3.21
N ALA A 134 0.75 -12.75 -2.30
CA ALA A 134 1.37 -13.85 -1.58
C ALA A 134 0.34 -14.64 -0.78
N ALA A 135 -0.52 -13.96 -0.01
CA ALA A 135 -1.57 -14.57 0.81
C ALA A 135 -2.61 -15.34 -0.02
N THR A 136 -2.82 -14.94 -1.27
CA THR A 136 -3.77 -15.58 -2.19
C THR A 136 -3.11 -16.45 -3.26
N ALA A 137 -1.81 -16.75 -3.09
CA ALA A 137 -1.00 -17.56 -4.01
C ALA A 137 -1.02 -17.07 -5.48
N GLN A 138 -1.09 -15.75 -5.68
CA GLN A 138 -1.04 -15.10 -6.98
C GLN A 138 0.38 -14.59 -7.29
N PRO A 139 0.80 -14.56 -8.58
CA PRO A 139 2.07 -13.95 -8.95
C PRO A 139 2.01 -12.42 -8.79
N PHE A 140 3.11 -11.81 -8.34
CA PHE A 140 3.23 -10.36 -8.23
C PHE A 140 4.69 -9.93 -8.38
N ASP A 141 4.96 -9.21 -9.45
CA ASP A 141 6.24 -8.54 -9.70
C ASP A 141 6.12 -7.05 -9.36
N LEU A 142 7.25 -6.37 -9.15
CA LEU A 142 7.27 -4.93 -9.04
C LEU A 142 6.63 -4.30 -10.30
N PRO A 143 5.52 -3.54 -10.18
CA PRO A 143 4.79 -3.05 -11.35
C PRO A 143 5.69 -2.20 -12.26
N GLU A 144 5.64 -2.45 -13.57
CA GLU A 144 6.40 -1.67 -14.55
C GLU A 144 6.00 -0.19 -14.49
N GLY A 145 7.00 0.70 -14.44
CA GLY A 145 6.77 2.14 -14.27
C GLY A 145 6.62 2.60 -12.82
N THR A 146 6.82 1.72 -11.83
CA THR A 146 7.04 2.13 -10.44
C THR A 146 8.26 3.04 -10.34
N ASP A 147 8.13 4.14 -9.58
CA ASP A 147 9.21 5.10 -9.41
C ASP A 147 10.45 4.43 -8.79
N PRO A 148 11.66 4.58 -9.39
CA PRO A 148 12.87 3.93 -8.88
C PRO A 148 13.32 4.48 -7.51
N GLY A 149 12.82 5.65 -7.11
CA GLY A 149 13.02 6.24 -5.79
C GLY A 149 12.42 5.42 -4.65
N LEU A 150 11.43 4.56 -4.94
CA LEU A 150 10.81 3.69 -3.94
C LEU A 150 11.84 2.78 -3.23
N TYR A 151 12.82 2.24 -3.97
CA TYR A 151 13.90 1.46 -3.37
C TYR A 151 14.69 2.27 -2.33
N GLY A 152 15.01 3.52 -2.67
CA GLY A 152 15.73 4.43 -1.78
C GLY A 152 14.92 4.80 -0.55
N PHE A 153 13.62 4.99 -0.71
CA PHE A 153 12.66 5.26 0.36
C PHE A 153 12.58 4.09 1.36
N ILE A 154 12.33 2.87 0.87
CA ILE A 154 12.27 1.66 1.71
C ILE A 154 13.60 1.48 2.45
N ARG A 155 14.73 1.61 1.75
CA ARG A 155 16.06 1.49 2.37
C ARG A 155 16.29 2.52 3.49
N ALA A 156 15.76 3.73 3.36
CA ALA A 156 15.90 4.78 4.37
C ALA A 156 15.07 4.50 5.63
N LEU A 157 13.98 3.75 5.51
CA LEU A 157 13.11 3.34 6.61
C LEU A 157 13.49 1.98 7.21
N ALA A 158 14.28 1.19 6.50
CA ALA A 158 14.64 -0.14 6.95
C ALA A 158 15.48 -0.11 8.23
N SER A 159 15.17 -1.03 9.16
CA SER A 159 15.75 -1.12 10.49
C SER A 159 15.90 -2.58 10.87
N ASP A 160 17.03 -2.97 11.48
CA ASP A 160 17.29 -4.34 11.93
C ASP A 160 16.17 -4.83 12.88
N ASP A 161 15.68 -3.96 13.77
CA ASP A 161 14.61 -4.24 14.72
C ASP A 161 13.20 -3.93 14.17
N GLY A 162 13.12 -3.41 12.94
CA GLY A 162 11.90 -2.86 12.35
C GLY A 162 11.53 -1.48 12.90
N ILE A 163 10.38 -0.97 12.47
CA ILE A 163 9.73 0.26 12.94
C ILE A 163 8.27 -0.09 13.24
N PRO A 164 7.84 -0.06 14.53
CA PRO A 164 6.48 -0.45 14.90
C PRO A 164 5.41 0.28 14.09
N GLY A 165 4.46 -0.47 13.54
CA GLY A 165 3.38 0.06 12.71
C GLY A 165 3.79 0.51 11.31
N LEU A 166 5.04 0.29 10.89
CA LEU A 166 5.54 0.62 9.55
C LEU A 166 6.18 -0.60 8.89
N PHE A 167 7.36 -1.03 9.36
CA PHE A 167 8.11 -2.17 8.81
C PHE A 167 8.48 -3.17 9.90
N GLY A 168 8.52 -4.45 9.53
CA GLY A 168 9.05 -5.50 10.39
C GLY A 168 10.59 -5.52 10.43
N PRO A 169 11.20 -6.34 11.30
CA PRO A 169 12.62 -6.62 11.29
C PRO A 169 13.08 -7.13 9.93
N GLN A 170 14.22 -6.63 9.43
CA GLN A 170 14.74 -7.03 8.13
C GLN A 170 14.88 -8.55 8.00
N GLN A 171 14.48 -9.09 6.85
CA GLN A 171 14.64 -10.50 6.55
C GLN A 171 15.96 -10.76 5.78
N PRO A 172 16.58 -11.93 5.95
CA PRO A 172 17.74 -12.30 5.16
C PRO A 172 17.34 -12.55 3.70
N VAL A 173 18.12 -12.03 2.76
CA VAL A 173 17.96 -12.29 1.32
C VAL A 173 19.34 -12.41 0.66
N PRO A 174 19.53 -13.35 -0.30
CA PRO A 174 20.79 -13.44 -1.02
C PRO A 174 21.15 -12.13 -1.73
N THR A 175 22.43 -11.77 -1.75
CA THR A 175 22.90 -10.56 -2.46
C THR A 175 22.59 -10.57 -3.96
N SER A 176 22.45 -11.77 -4.56
CA SER A 176 22.07 -11.97 -5.95
C SER A 176 20.57 -11.97 -6.20
N ALA A 177 19.74 -11.82 -5.17
CA ALA A 177 18.29 -11.79 -5.34
C ALA A 177 17.84 -10.56 -6.17
N PRO A 178 16.70 -10.66 -6.87
CA PRO A 178 16.09 -9.51 -7.55
C PRO A 178 15.92 -8.30 -6.63
N GLN A 179 15.92 -7.10 -7.21
CA GLN A 179 15.77 -5.85 -6.45
C GLN A 179 14.48 -5.82 -5.60
N PHE A 180 13.40 -6.40 -6.12
CA PHE A 180 12.13 -6.43 -5.40
C PHE A 180 12.20 -7.31 -4.14
N ASP A 181 12.88 -8.46 -4.20
CA ASP A 181 13.14 -9.30 -3.03
C ASP A 181 13.92 -8.54 -1.94
N HIS A 182 14.87 -7.69 -2.34
CA HIS A 182 15.57 -6.80 -1.39
C HIS A 182 14.63 -5.77 -0.76
N MET A 183 13.70 -5.19 -1.53
CA MET A 183 12.69 -4.26 -0.99
C MET A 183 11.78 -4.94 0.03
N LEU A 184 11.28 -6.14 -0.32
CA LEU A 184 10.46 -6.95 0.58
C LEU A 184 11.22 -7.27 1.87
N ALA A 185 12.45 -7.80 1.74
CA ALA A 185 13.30 -8.15 2.86
C ALA A 185 13.61 -6.96 3.78
N MET A 186 13.93 -5.78 3.21
CA MET A 186 14.17 -4.55 3.96
C MET A 186 12.94 -4.06 4.73
N SER A 187 11.73 -4.33 4.21
CA SER A 187 10.46 -3.99 4.87
C SER A 187 9.99 -5.02 5.90
N GLY A 188 10.77 -6.10 6.08
CA GLY A 188 10.49 -7.20 7.01
C GLY A 188 9.64 -8.33 6.45
N ARG A 189 9.42 -8.36 5.13
CA ARG A 189 8.71 -9.44 4.43
C ARG A 189 9.70 -10.50 3.97
N ASP A 190 9.37 -11.77 4.14
CA ASP A 190 10.13 -12.89 3.55
C ASP A 190 9.69 -13.08 2.08
N PRO A 191 10.55 -12.85 1.07
CA PRO A 191 10.18 -13.07 -0.35
C PRO A 191 9.76 -14.52 -0.65
N GLY A 192 10.23 -15.47 0.17
CA GLY A 192 9.86 -16.88 0.11
C GLY A 192 8.54 -17.23 0.81
N TRP A 193 7.86 -16.26 1.44
CA TRP A 193 6.65 -16.50 2.21
C TRP A 193 5.57 -17.21 1.39
N ARG A 194 4.89 -18.17 2.00
CA ARG A 194 3.74 -18.88 1.42
C ARG A 194 2.66 -19.04 2.49
N PRO A 195 1.37 -19.00 2.10
CA PRO A 195 0.29 -19.22 3.04
C PRO A 195 0.36 -20.65 3.57
N GLN A 196 0.15 -20.83 4.88
CA GLN A 196 0.15 -22.16 5.48
C GLN A 196 -1.19 -22.85 5.19
N GLY A 197 -1.15 -24.03 4.57
CA GLY A 197 -2.32 -24.93 4.47
C GLY A 197 -3.22 -24.77 3.24
N VAL A 198 -2.65 -24.49 2.06
CA VAL A 198 -3.35 -24.69 0.77
C VAL A 198 -3.46 -26.17 0.42
#